data_AF-F1LAJ6-F1
#
_entry.id   AF-F1LAJ6-F1
#
_cell.length_a   1.000
_cell.length_b   1.000
_cell.length_c   1.000
_cell.angle_alpha   90.00
_cell.angle_beta   90.00
_cell.angle_gamma   90.00
#
_symmetry.space_group_name_H-M   'P 1'
#
loop_
_entity.id
_entity.type
_entity.pdbx_description
1 polymer ?
#
loop_
_entity_poly.entity_id
_entity_poly.type
_entity_poly.pdbx_seq_one_letter_code
_entity_poly.pdbx_strand_id
1 'polypeptide(L)'
;MNDFRKRKPVVCGVTTLDIDHTSLLGSTIEEIAWQKAGIFKPGSVAIVADQTEQTMRVMTSRAIERKCRLRVAPSFEAYDWPCQEVEIGIPGQHQYWNVTLAMQLSRMWLERMHEAGQVFQKDENEMPARGSVLPGFRVPDEFLDGIRLCEWPGRSQVLKLDSVTYFLDGAHTPKSLQCCAEWYKWERERVNQRLRSKPLRVLLFHCTADRTPESLLPFLKDCNFDVALFCPTRVRPVLDMRSDQANLNHSEQEQRQRVEHKYGCMEAADWRGDTCGTFRLHNSSD
;
A
#
# COMPACT_ATOMS: atom_id res chain seq x y z
N MET A 1 8.26 8.52 -28.26
CA MET A 1 7.95 8.96 -26.88
C MET A 1 6.43 9.06 -26.78
N ASN A 2 5.75 8.08 -26.15
CA ASN A 2 4.29 8.11 -26.03
C ASN A 2 3.91 9.28 -25.11
N ASP A 3 3.18 10.25 -25.65
CA ASP A 3 2.71 11.41 -24.89
C ASP A 3 1.66 10.95 -23.88
N PHE A 4 2.06 10.74 -22.63
CA PHE A 4 1.18 10.38 -21.52
C PHE A 4 0.06 11.42 -21.30
N ARG A 5 0.17 12.64 -21.86
CA ARG A 5 -0.90 13.64 -21.85
C ARG A 5 -2.07 13.27 -22.78
N LYS A 6 -1.88 12.36 -23.75
CA LYS A 6 -2.90 11.94 -24.74
C LYS A 6 -3.76 10.74 -24.32
N ARG A 7 -3.47 10.08 -23.20
CA ARG A 7 -4.32 8.97 -22.73
C ARG A 7 -5.69 9.51 -22.30
N LYS A 8 -6.76 8.91 -22.82
CA LYS A 8 -8.17 9.18 -22.46
C LYS A 8 -8.70 8.00 -21.62
N PRO A 9 -8.34 7.91 -20.33
CA PRO A 9 -8.84 6.86 -19.47
C PRO A 9 -10.35 7.00 -19.30
N VAL A 10 -11.03 5.86 -19.32
CA VAL A 10 -12.47 5.74 -19.09
C VAL A 10 -12.82 6.11 -17.65
N VAL A 11 -11.99 5.65 -16.72
CA VAL A 11 -12.07 5.87 -15.28
C VAL A 11 -10.65 5.99 -14.71
N CYS A 12 -10.47 6.79 -13.66
CA CYS A 12 -9.22 6.93 -12.91
C CYS A 12 -9.45 6.56 -11.44
N GLY A 13 -8.46 5.91 -10.83
CA GLY A 13 -8.49 5.51 -9.41
C GLY A 13 -7.40 6.18 -8.59
N VAL A 14 -7.75 6.69 -7.40
CA VAL A 14 -6.75 7.10 -6.39
C VAL A 14 -7.01 6.35 -5.09
N THR A 15 -6.05 5.51 -4.70
CA THR A 15 -6.06 4.75 -3.43
C THR A 15 -5.91 5.68 -2.23
N THR A 16 -5.97 5.13 -1.01
CA THR A 16 -5.69 5.89 0.21
C THR A 16 -4.34 6.59 0.12
N LEU A 17 -4.30 7.86 0.49
CA LEU A 17 -3.06 8.63 0.49
C LEU A 17 -2.38 8.57 1.85
N ASP A 18 -1.06 8.66 1.82
CA ASP A 18 -0.21 8.82 2.97
C ASP A 18 0.95 9.75 2.59
N ILE A 19 1.66 10.28 3.59
CA ILE A 19 2.87 11.06 3.38
C ILE A 19 3.95 10.12 2.84
N ASP A 20 4.29 10.30 1.56
CA ASP A 20 5.25 9.49 0.85
C ASP A 20 5.91 10.31 -0.25
N HIS A 21 7.18 10.00 -0.56
CA HIS A 21 7.97 10.66 -1.59
C HIS A 21 7.95 12.21 -1.50
N THR A 22 8.22 12.74 -0.31
CA THR A 22 8.11 14.19 -0.04
C THR A 22 9.04 15.06 -0.88
N SER A 23 10.15 14.50 -1.36
CA SER A 23 11.10 15.15 -2.28
C SER A 23 10.52 15.39 -3.68
N LEU A 24 9.52 14.60 -4.11
CA LEU A 24 8.93 14.65 -5.44
C LEU A 24 7.48 15.15 -5.42
N LEU A 25 6.70 14.75 -4.41
CA LEU A 25 5.25 14.97 -4.36
C LEU A 25 4.83 16.15 -3.49
N GLY A 26 5.76 16.70 -2.70
CA GLY A 26 5.50 17.76 -1.72
C GLY A 26 5.55 17.26 -0.28
N SER A 27 5.70 18.17 0.67
CA SER A 27 5.84 17.86 2.10
C SER A 27 4.50 17.72 2.82
N THR A 28 3.39 18.03 2.13
CA THR A 28 2.03 18.01 2.70
C THR A 28 1.12 17.00 2.01
N ILE A 29 0.10 16.51 2.72
CA ILE A 29 -0.88 15.57 2.14
C ILE A 29 -1.68 16.23 1.02
N GLU A 30 -1.86 17.55 1.07
CA GLU A 30 -2.52 18.36 0.06
C GLU A 30 -1.70 18.42 -1.23
N GLU A 31 -0.39 18.63 -1.17
CA GLU A 31 0.48 18.61 -2.35
C GLU A 31 0.51 17.22 -2.98
N ILE A 32 0.63 16.17 -2.15
CA ILE A 32 0.58 14.78 -2.60
C ILE A 32 -0.77 14.49 -3.29
N ALA A 33 -1.87 14.94 -2.70
CA ALA A 33 -3.20 14.81 -3.27
C ALA A 33 -3.32 15.54 -4.61
N TRP A 34 -2.76 16.75 -4.71
CA TRP A 34 -2.76 17.53 -5.94
C TRP A 34 -1.99 16.83 -7.07
N GLN A 35 -0.82 16.27 -6.76
CA GLN A 35 0.01 15.53 -7.70
C GLN A 35 -0.68 14.25 -8.17
N LYS A 36 -1.21 13.44 -7.24
CA LYS A 36 -1.89 12.18 -7.56
C LYS A 36 -3.21 12.42 -8.32
N ALA A 37 -3.93 13.50 -8.01
CA ALA A 37 -5.08 13.96 -8.80
C ALA A 37 -4.69 14.51 -10.19
N GLY A 38 -3.40 14.60 -10.52
CA GLY A 38 -2.91 14.90 -11.87
C GLY A 38 -3.31 13.84 -12.92
N ILE A 39 -3.68 12.64 -12.49
CA ILE A 39 -4.22 11.60 -13.39
C ILE A 39 -5.66 11.86 -13.82
N PHE A 40 -6.36 12.83 -13.22
CA PHE A 40 -7.73 13.17 -13.60
C PHE A 40 -7.77 13.75 -15.01
N LYS A 41 -8.67 13.23 -15.85
CA LYS A 41 -8.76 13.61 -17.26
C LYS A 41 -10.16 14.14 -17.61
N PRO A 42 -10.26 15.13 -18.50
CA PRO A 42 -11.55 15.63 -18.97
C PRO A 42 -12.46 14.51 -19.49
N GLY A 43 -13.72 14.50 -19.05
CA GLY A 43 -14.72 13.50 -19.44
C GLY A 43 -14.62 12.14 -18.75
N SER A 44 -13.57 11.87 -17.98
CA SER A 44 -13.47 10.64 -17.19
C SER A 44 -14.24 10.77 -15.85
N VAL A 45 -14.46 9.61 -15.21
CA VAL A 45 -14.85 9.56 -13.80
C VAL A 45 -13.58 9.26 -12.99
N ALA A 46 -13.32 10.07 -11.97
CA ALA A 46 -12.33 9.79 -10.94
C ALA A 46 -13.04 9.18 -9.75
N ILE A 47 -12.61 7.98 -9.35
CA ILE A 47 -13.07 7.30 -8.14
C ILE A 47 -11.91 7.26 -7.17
N VAL A 48 -12.15 7.67 -5.94
CA VAL A 48 -11.12 7.72 -4.90
C VAL A 48 -11.54 6.87 -3.71
N ALA A 49 -10.57 6.27 -3.03
CA ALA A 49 -10.81 5.73 -1.69
C ALA A 49 -11.25 6.86 -0.74
N ASP A 50 -11.87 6.53 0.38
CA ASP A 50 -12.18 7.52 1.41
C ASP A 50 -10.90 8.18 1.95
N GLN A 51 -10.94 9.50 2.17
CA GLN A 51 -9.79 10.31 2.58
C GLN A 51 -10.22 11.39 3.58
N THR A 52 -9.23 12.07 4.15
CA THR A 52 -9.47 13.25 4.98
C THR A 52 -10.17 14.36 4.19
N GLU A 53 -10.90 15.23 4.90
CA GLU A 53 -11.55 16.39 4.27
C GLU A 53 -10.56 17.28 3.50
N GLN A 54 -9.35 17.45 4.01
CA GLN A 54 -8.30 18.26 3.38
C GLN A 54 -7.94 17.71 2.00
N THR A 55 -7.66 16.41 1.92
CA THR A 55 -7.39 15.70 0.67
C THR A 55 -8.58 15.76 -0.28
N MET A 56 -9.79 15.56 0.23
CA MET A 56 -11.02 15.61 -0.57
C MET A 56 -11.28 17.00 -1.16
N ARG A 57 -10.98 18.09 -0.44
CA ARG A 57 -11.09 19.46 -0.96
C ARG A 57 -10.14 19.70 -2.13
N VAL A 58 -8.89 19.22 -2.02
CA VAL A 58 -7.89 19.32 -3.10
C VAL A 58 -8.33 18.53 -4.32
N MET A 59 -8.72 17.26 -4.14
CA MET A 59 -9.19 16.41 -5.24
C MET A 59 -10.44 16.96 -5.90
N THR A 60 -11.37 17.52 -5.13
CA THR A 60 -12.59 18.15 -5.65
C THR A 60 -12.26 19.35 -6.53
N SER A 61 -11.41 20.26 -6.04
CA SER A 61 -10.92 21.41 -6.81
C SER A 61 -10.24 20.97 -8.10
N ARG A 62 -9.41 19.92 -8.03
CA ARG A 62 -8.70 19.37 -9.18
C ARG A 62 -9.65 18.72 -10.20
N ALA A 63 -10.69 18.03 -9.74
CA ALA A 63 -11.69 17.43 -10.62
C ALA A 63 -12.48 18.50 -11.39
N ILE A 64 -12.80 19.64 -10.74
CA ILE A 64 -13.45 20.79 -11.38
C ILE A 64 -12.54 21.39 -12.46
N GLU A 65 -11.28 21.67 -12.12
CA GLU A 65 -10.28 22.20 -13.06
C GLU A 65 -10.11 21.26 -14.27
N ARG A 66 -10.05 19.96 -14.02
CA ARG A 66 -9.86 18.93 -15.05
C ARG A 66 -11.14 18.52 -15.77
N LYS A 67 -12.30 19.12 -15.44
CA LYS A 67 -13.62 18.81 -16.05
C LYS A 67 -13.94 17.31 -16.00
N CYS A 68 -13.69 16.67 -14.85
CA CYS A 68 -14.02 15.27 -14.60
C CYS A 68 -15.00 15.14 -13.42
N ARG A 69 -15.70 14.01 -13.34
CA ARG A 69 -16.58 13.73 -12.20
C ARG A 69 -15.75 13.10 -11.09
N LEU A 70 -15.90 13.55 -9.85
CA LEU A 70 -15.29 12.93 -8.67
C LEU A 70 -16.34 12.14 -7.88
N ARG A 71 -15.98 10.91 -7.52
CA ARG A 71 -16.78 9.96 -6.74
C ARG A 71 -15.92 9.30 -5.66
N VAL A 72 -16.53 8.91 -4.56
CA VAL A 72 -15.86 8.16 -3.48
C VAL A 72 -16.33 6.70 -3.52
N ALA A 73 -15.40 5.76 -3.39
CA ALA A 73 -15.75 4.35 -3.25
C ALA A 73 -16.46 4.13 -1.90
N PRO A 74 -17.53 3.32 -1.84
CA PRO A 74 -18.24 3.06 -0.60
C PRO A 74 -17.43 2.16 0.34
N SER A 75 -17.94 2.03 1.57
CA SER A 75 -17.45 1.04 2.52
C SER A 75 -17.73 -0.38 2.03
N PHE A 76 -17.04 -1.35 2.63
CA PHE A 76 -17.16 -2.76 2.25
C PHE A 76 -18.56 -3.32 2.55
N GLU A 77 -19.20 -2.82 3.60
CA GLU A 77 -20.53 -3.21 4.07
C GLU A 77 -21.66 -2.67 3.18
N ALA A 78 -21.38 -1.72 2.30
CA ALA A 78 -22.37 -1.17 1.38
C ALA A 78 -22.71 -2.14 0.23
N TYR A 79 -21.93 -3.20 0.04
CA TYR A 79 -22.13 -4.19 -1.01
C TYR A 79 -23.03 -5.33 -0.56
N ASP A 80 -23.82 -5.84 -1.49
CA ASP A 80 -24.61 -7.05 -1.31
C ASP A 80 -23.74 -8.26 -1.71
N TRP A 81 -23.08 -8.84 -0.70
CA TRP A 81 -22.21 -9.99 -0.84
C TRP A 81 -23.02 -11.28 -0.90
N PRO A 82 -22.84 -12.16 -1.90
CA PRO A 82 -23.59 -13.41 -2.01
C PRO A 82 -23.04 -14.52 -1.08
N CYS A 83 -22.18 -14.17 -0.10
CA CYS A 83 -21.55 -15.08 0.85
C CYS A 83 -21.41 -14.42 2.23
N GLN A 84 -21.30 -15.23 3.28
CA GLN A 84 -21.14 -14.72 4.66
C GLN A 84 -19.73 -14.18 4.93
N GLU A 85 -18.71 -14.81 4.36
CA GLU A 85 -17.32 -14.40 4.48
C GLU A 85 -16.71 -14.28 3.09
N VAL A 86 -16.14 -13.11 2.79
CA VAL A 86 -15.45 -12.84 1.54
C VAL A 86 -13.98 -13.19 1.70
N GLU A 87 -13.50 -14.17 0.93
CA GLU A 87 -12.08 -14.51 0.89
C GLU A 87 -11.31 -13.48 0.06
N ILE A 88 -10.34 -12.81 0.69
CA ILE A 88 -9.46 -11.82 0.04
C ILE A 88 -8.08 -12.44 -0.14
N GLY A 89 -7.61 -12.53 -1.39
CA GLY A 89 -6.34 -13.19 -1.73
C GLY A 89 -5.11 -12.49 -1.14
N ILE A 90 -5.16 -11.16 -1.01
CA ILE A 90 -4.15 -10.38 -0.28
C ILE A 90 -4.71 -10.09 1.13
N PRO A 91 -4.07 -10.58 2.20
CA PRO A 91 -4.59 -10.37 3.55
C PRO A 91 -4.31 -8.95 4.08
N GLY A 92 -5.12 -8.52 5.06
CA GLY A 92 -4.95 -7.27 5.80
C GLY A 92 -6.17 -6.36 5.74
N GLN A 93 -6.47 -5.66 6.83
CA GLN A 93 -7.68 -4.82 6.95
C GLN A 93 -7.73 -3.71 5.89
N HIS A 94 -6.59 -3.19 5.48
CA HIS A 94 -6.51 -2.17 4.45
C HIS A 94 -7.02 -2.64 3.08
N GLN A 95 -7.11 -3.95 2.87
CA GLN A 95 -7.60 -4.53 1.63
C GLN A 95 -9.10 -4.33 1.45
N TYR A 96 -9.88 -4.10 2.52
CA TYR A 96 -11.29 -3.72 2.38
C TYR A 96 -11.44 -2.45 1.54
N TRP A 97 -10.65 -1.40 1.80
CA TRP A 97 -10.68 -0.16 1.00
C TRP A 97 -10.12 -0.35 -0.43
N ASN A 98 -9.08 -1.18 -0.59
CA ASN A 98 -8.52 -1.47 -1.90
C ASN A 98 -9.51 -2.24 -2.78
N VAL A 99 -10.19 -3.22 -2.20
CA VAL A 99 -11.21 -4.04 -2.86
C VAL A 99 -12.37 -3.16 -3.29
N THR A 100 -12.95 -2.34 -2.40
CA THR A 100 -14.10 -1.50 -2.80
C THR A 100 -13.75 -0.49 -3.90
N LEU A 101 -12.55 0.09 -3.86
CA LEU A 101 -12.07 0.95 -4.95
C LEU A 101 -11.89 0.16 -6.25
N ALA A 102 -11.24 -1.00 -6.20
CA ALA A 102 -11.02 -1.85 -7.37
C ALA A 102 -12.34 -2.31 -8.01
N MET A 103 -13.34 -2.67 -7.19
CA MET A 103 -14.66 -3.07 -7.64
C MET A 103 -15.39 -1.93 -8.38
N GLN A 104 -15.38 -0.71 -7.82
CA GLN A 104 -16.02 0.44 -8.47
C GLN A 104 -15.30 0.84 -9.77
N LEU A 105 -13.97 0.78 -9.79
CA LEU A 105 -13.19 1.03 -11.01
C LEU A 105 -13.52 0.00 -12.09
N SER A 106 -13.56 -1.29 -11.72
CA SER A 106 -13.87 -2.39 -12.63
C SER A 106 -15.29 -2.26 -13.18
N ARG A 107 -16.27 -2.02 -12.30
CA ARG A 107 -17.67 -1.75 -12.68
C ARG A 107 -17.78 -0.59 -13.67
N MET A 108 -17.22 0.58 -13.32
CA MET A 108 -17.30 1.78 -14.16
C MET A 108 -16.62 1.58 -15.52
N TRP A 109 -15.53 0.82 -15.56
CA TRP A 109 -14.85 0.49 -16.80
C TRP A 109 -15.70 -0.44 -17.67
N LEU A 110 -16.25 -1.52 -17.09
CA LEU A 110 -17.13 -2.47 -17.78
C LEU A 110 -18.37 -1.77 -18.36
N GLU A 111 -19.05 -0.95 -17.56
CA GLU A 111 -20.25 -0.19 -17.97
C GLU A 111 -19.99 0.75 -19.16
N ARG A 112 -18.77 1.30 -19.27
CA ARG A 112 -18.43 2.28 -20.32
C ARG A 112 -17.81 1.65 -21.57
N MET A 113 -17.15 0.49 -21.44
CA MET A 113 -16.49 -0.18 -22.57
C MET A 113 -17.41 -1.18 -23.28
N HIS A 114 -18.42 -1.71 -22.59
CA HIS A 114 -19.42 -2.60 -23.19
C HIS A 114 -20.71 -1.82 -23.46
N GLU A 115 -20.86 -1.25 -24.66
CA GLU A 115 -22.01 -0.41 -25.06
C GLU A 115 -23.40 -1.10 -25.03
N ALA A 116 -23.52 -2.38 -24.64
CA ALA A 116 -24.80 -3.05 -24.38
C ALA A 116 -24.62 -4.35 -23.57
N GLY A 117 -25.19 -4.46 -22.35
CA GLY A 117 -25.52 -5.76 -21.72
C GLY A 117 -25.02 -6.04 -20.29
N GLN A 118 -25.86 -5.70 -19.31
CA GLN A 118 -26.22 -6.45 -18.08
C GLN A 118 -25.15 -7.27 -17.32
N VAL A 119 -24.13 -6.65 -16.73
CA VAL A 119 -23.51 -7.20 -15.49
C VAL A 119 -24.17 -6.59 -14.25
N PHE A 120 -24.51 -5.31 -14.33
CA PHE A 120 -25.14 -4.55 -13.25
C PHE A 120 -26.54 -4.12 -13.68
N GLN A 121 -27.52 -4.22 -12.77
CA GLN A 121 -28.86 -3.70 -13.03
C GLN A 121 -28.76 -2.18 -13.25
N LYS A 122 -29.41 -1.69 -14.31
CA LYS A 122 -29.58 -0.25 -14.59
C LYS A 122 -30.58 0.31 -13.58
N ASP A 123 -30.19 0.44 -12.33
CA ASP A 123 -30.93 1.30 -11.44
C ASP A 123 -29.98 2.12 -10.58
N GLU A 124 -30.45 3.35 -10.38
CA GLU A 124 -29.92 4.38 -9.49
C GLU A 124 -28.74 5.21 -10.01
N ASN A 125 -29.09 6.28 -10.74
CA ASN A 125 -28.34 7.53 -10.66
C ASN A 125 -29.30 8.72 -10.90
N GLU A 126 -30.11 9.03 -9.89
CA GLU A 126 -30.27 10.44 -9.52
C GLU A 126 -28.86 11.01 -9.31
N MET A 127 -28.57 12.19 -9.87
CA MET A 127 -27.25 12.83 -9.74
C MET A 127 -26.98 13.13 -8.26
N PRO A 128 -26.14 12.34 -7.54
CA PRO A 128 -25.81 12.69 -6.18
C PRO A 128 -24.72 13.77 -6.23
N ALA A 129 -24.70 14.63 -5.21
CA ALA A 129 -23.84 15.81 -5.13
C ALA A 129 -22.35 15.52 -5.46
N ARG A 130 -21.58 16.55 -5.87
CA ARG A 130 -20.13 16.37 -6.13
C ARG A 130 -19.44 15.81 -4.89
N GLY A 131 -18.59 14.79 -5.05
CA GLY A 131 -17.96 14.10 -3.92
C GLY A 131 -18.85 13.09 -3.20
N SER A 132 -20.01 12.76 -3.74
CA SER A 132 -20.86 11.68 -3.21
C SER A 132 -20.17 10.33 -3.27
N VAL A 133 -20.44 9.56 -2.22
CA VAL A 133 -20.14 8.13 -2.14
C VAL A 133 -21.00 7.39 -3.15
N LEU A 134 -20.39 6.51 -3.95
CA LEU A 134 -21.14 5.62 -4.85
C LEU A 134 -21.88 4.57 -4.03
N PRO A 135 -23.06 4.12 -4.45
CA PRO A 135 -23.69 2.98 -3.81
C PRO A 135 -22.86 1.71 -4.05
N GLY A 136 -22.92 0.77 -3.11
CA GLY A 136 -22.50 -0.60 -3.38
C GLY A 136 -23.44 -1.27 -4.38
N PHE A 137 -23.18 -2.53 -4.67
CA PHE A 137 -23.98 -3.31 -5.60
C PHE A 137 -23.93 -4.78 -5.23
N ARG A 138 -24.87 -5.55 -5.78
CA ARG A 138 -24.83 -7.01 -5.71
C ARG A 138 -23.60 -7.51 -6.46
N VAL A 139 -22.70 -8.17 -5.74
CA VAL A 139 -21.40 -8.57 -6.25
C VAL A 139 -21.54 -9.79 -7.15
N PRO A 140 -21.15 -9.73 -8.44
CA PRO A 140 -21.13 -10.89 -9.32
C PRO A 140 -20.07 -11.91 -8.86
N ASP A 141 -20.29 -13.20 -9.15
CA ASP A 141 -19.38 -14.27 -8.76
C ASP A 141 -17.97 -14.09 -9.36
N GLU A 142 -17.88 -13.54 -10.58
CA GLU A 142 -16.59 -13.26 -11.24
C GLU A 142 -15.76 -12.22 -10.48
N PHE A 143 -16.41 -11.30 -9.75
CA PHE A 143 -15.72 -10.33 -8.91
C PHE A 143 -15.16 -11.00 -7.65
N LEU A 144 -15.86 -12.00 -7.10
CA LEU A 144 -15.38 -12.76 -5.95
C LEU A 144 -14.12 -13.56 -6.30
N ASP A 145 -14.11 -14.22 -7.45
CA ASP A 145 -12.90 -14.90 -7.94
C ASP A 145 -11.75 -13.92 -8.17
N GLY A 146 -12.04 -12.72 -8.70
CA GLY A 146 -11.03 -11.67 -8.86
C GLY A 146 -10.42 -11.20 -7.53
N ILE A 147 -11.22 -11.10 -6.47
CA ILE A 147 -10.76 -10.72 -5.12
C ILE A 147 -9.96 -11.87 -4.47
N ARG A 148 -10.48 -13.10 -4.57
CA ARG A 148 -9.94 -14.31 -3.95
C ARG A 148 -8.61 -14.74 -4.58
N LEU A 149 -8.51 -14.69 -5.91
CA LEU A 149 -7.34 -15.15 -6.66
C LEU A 149 -6.27 -14.05 -6.82
N CYS A 150 -6.51 -12.86 -6.30
CA CYS A 150 -5.54 -11.76 -6.39
C CYS A 150 -4.33 -12.06 -5.51
N GLU A 151 -3.16 -12.16 -6.14
CA GLU A 151 -1.87 -12.29 -5.47
C GLU A 151 -0.95 -11.15 -5.86
N TRP A 152 -0.18 -10.65 -4.89
CA TRP A 152 0.83 -9.62 -5.16
C TRP A 152 2.11 -9.93 -4.38
N PRO A 153 3.17 -10.42 -5.06
CA PRO A 153 4.44 -10.73 -4.41
C PRO A 153 5.00 -9.54 -3.62
N GLY A 154 5.36 -9.78 -2.36
CA GLY A 154 5.83 -8.74 -1.44
C GLY A 154 4.73 -7.84 -0.85
N ARG A 155 3.45 -8.22 -0.92
CA ARG A 155 2.36 -7.57 -0.18
C ARG A 155 1.65 -8.59 0.69
N SER A 156 1.86 -8.47 1.99
CA SER A 156 1.28 -9.34 3.01
C SER A 156 1.43 -10.82 2.65
N GLN A 157 2.60 -11.19 2.12
CA GLN A 157 2.90 -12.50 1.54
C GLN A 157 3.57 -13.39 2.58
N VAL A 158 3.06 -14.61 2.75
CA VAL A 158 3.67 -15.64 3.60
C VAL A 158 4.31 -16.70 2.73
N LEU A 159 5.61 -16.98 2.96
CA LEU A 159 6.31 -18.09 2.32
C LEU A 159 6.88 -19.02 3.37
N LYS A 160 6.76 -20.32 3.16
CA LYS A 160 7.39 -21.33 4.01
C LYS A 160 8.48 -22.04 3.21
N LEU A 161 9.72 -21.91 3.66
CA LEU A 161 10.87 -22.64 3.11
C LEU A 161 11.51 -23.42 4.26
N ASP A 162 11.45 -24.74 4.18
CA ASP A 162 11.92 -25.65 5.22
C ASP A 162 11.37 -25.30 6.62
N SER A 163 12.26 -24.99 7.56
CA SER A 163 11.94 -24.60 8.93
C SER A 163 11.70 -23.11 9.12
N VAL A 164 11.77 -22.31 8.05
CA VAL A 164 11.65 -20.84 8.10
C VAL A 164 10.34 -20.39 7.46
N THR A 165 9.61 -19.53 8.17
CA THR A 165 8.44 -18.83 7.63
C THR A 165 8.80 -17.36 7.43
N TYR A 166 8.69 -16.91 6.19
CA TYR A 166 8.94 -15.53 5.78
C TYR A 166 7.61 -14.78 5.71
N PHE A 167 7.58 -13.61 6.33
CA PHE A 167 6.49 -12.64 6.23
C PHE A 167 7.05 -11.46 5.43
N LEU A 168 6.61 -11.33 4.18
CA LEU A 168 7.15 -10.37 3.23
C LEU A 168 6.14 -9.25 2.98
N ASP A 169 6.54 -8.01 3.26
CA ASP A 169 5.77 -6.82 2.90
C ASP A 169 6.70 -5.66 2.53
N GLY A 170 6.40 -4.98 1.43
CA GLY A 170 7.11 -3.78 0.98
C GLY A 170 6.58 -2.47 1.60
N ALA A 171 5.99 -2.51 2.78
CA ALA A 171 5.50 -1.34 3.50
C ALA A 171 6.65 -0.38 3.81
N HIS A 172 6.44 0.92 3.58
CA HIS A 172 7.49 1.94 3.67
C HIS A 172 6.96 3.34 4.03
N THR A 173 5.71 3.44 4.44
CA THR A 173 5.08 4.67 4.94
C THR A 173 4.50 4.38 6.34
N PRO A 174 4.27 5.39 7.19
CA PRO A 174 3.67 5.18 8.51
C PRO A 174 2.39 4.33 8.47
N LYS A 175 1.44 4.68 7.59
CA LYS A 175 0.17 3.96 7.46
C LYS A 175 0.36 2.54 6.94
N SER A 176 1.23 2.34 5.94
CA SER A 176 1.49 0.99 5.43
C SER A 176 2.22 0.11 6.43
N LEU A 177 3.14 0.67 7.24
CA LEU A 177 3.81 -0.06 8.32
C LEU A 177 2.84 -0.46 9.42
N GLN A 178 1.90 0.42 9.79
CA GLN A 178 0.83 0.07 10.72
C GLN A 178 0.03 -1.14 10.20
N CYS A 179 -0.45 -1.07 8.95
CA CYS A 179 -1.19 -2.16 8.34
C CYS A 179 -0.37 -3.47 8.25
N CYS A 180 0.92 -3.36 7.92
CA CYS A 180 1.84 -4.49 7.88
C CYS A 180 2.04 -5.12 9.27
N ALA A 181 2.23 -4.30 10.31
CA ALA A 181 2.38 -4.78 11.68
C ALA A 181 1.13 -5.49 12.19
N GLU A 182 -0.06 -4.96 11.89
CA GLU A 182 -1.35 -5.59 12.21
C GLU A 182 -1.52 -6.93 11.50
N TRP A 183 -1.27 -6.96 10.18
CA TRP A 183 -1.28 -8.20 9.40
C TRP A 183 -0.30 -9.24 9.95
N TYR A 184 0.96 -8.84 10.17
CA TYR A 184 1.99 -9.72 10.70
C TYR A 184 1.57 -10.32 12.05
N LYS A 185 1.08 -9.49 12.99
CA LYS A 185 0.62 -9.98 14.30
C LYS A 185 -0.47 -11.04 14.14
N TRP A 186 -1.46 -10.79 13.28
CA TRP A 186 -2.56 -11.72 13.04
C TRP A 186 -2.09 -13.03 12.40
N GLU A 187 -1.31 -12.95 11.31
CA GLU A 187 -0.86 -14.13 10.56
C GLU A 187 0.17 -14.94 11.35
N ARG A 188 1.01 -14.27 12.15
CA ARG A 188 1.93 -14.89 13.11
C ARG A 188 1.19 -15.79 14.09
N GLU A 189 0.06 -15.35 14.66
CA GLU A 189 -0.69 -16.18 15.60
C GLU A 189 -1.26 -17.44 14.93
N ARG A 190 -1.73 -17.34 13.68
CA ARG A 190 -2.19 -18.50 12.90
C ARG A 190 -1.07 -19.50 12.65
N VAL A 191 0.14 -19.02 12.34
CA VAL A 191 1.32 -19.88 12.16
C VAL A 191 1.75 -20.49 13.50
N ASN A 192 1.79 -19.71 14.58
CA ASN A 192 2.21 -20.16 15.92
C ASN A 192 1.36 -21.32 16.44
N GLN A 193 0.05 -21.34 16.17
CA GLN A 193 -0.85 -22.43 16.56
C GLN A 193 -0.41 -23.80 16.02
N ARG A 194 0.41 -23.83 14.97
CA ARG A 194 0.91 -25.06 14.33
C ARG A 194 2.32 -25.42 14.78
N LEU A 195 2.98 -24.56 15.56
CA LEU A 195 4.35 -24.77 16.04
C LEU A 195 4.36 -25.51 17.38
N ARG A 196 5.34 -26.40 17.54
CA ARG A 196 5.55 -27.16 18.79
C ARG A 196 6.35 -26.38 19.84
N SER A 197 7.05 -25.34 19.42
CA SER A 197 7.92 -24.52 20.28
C SER A 197 7.92 -23.07 19.80
N LYS A 198 8.30 -22.15 20.68
CA LYS A 198 8.45 -20.72 20.34
C LYS A 198 9.50 -20.56 19.24
N PRO A 199 9.18 -19.96 18.08
CA PRO A 199 10.18 -19.71 17.03
C PRO A 199 11.05 -18.51 17.39
N LEU A 200 12.28 -18.48 16.85
CA LEU A 200 13.11 -17.27 16.80
C LEU A 200 12.51 -16.32 15.76
N ARG A 201 12.27 -15.07 16.13
CA ARG A 201 11.66 -14.04 15.29
C ARG A 201 12.72 -13.02 14.89
N VAL A 202 12.98 -12.93 13.59
CA VAL A 202 13.95 -12.00 13.04
C VAL A 202 13.22 -10.98 12.18
N LEU A 203 13.34 -9.70 12.51
CA LEU A 203 12.98 -8.60 11.62
C LEU A 203 14.13 -8.37 10.64
N LEU A 204 13.82 -8.37 9.35
CA LEU A 204 14.72 -7.88 8.31
C LEU A 204 14.15 -6.56 7.80
N PHE A 205 14.78 -5.44 8.14
CA PHE A 205 14.27 -4.11 7.81
C PHE A 205 15.17 -3.40 6.80
N HIS A 206 14.55 -2.83 5.78
CA HIS A 206 15.19 -2.00 4.78
C HIS A 206 14.41 -0.69 4.63
N CYS A 207 15.14 0.42 4.50
CA CYS A 207 14.58 1.75 4.32
C CYS A 207 15.36 2.49 3.23
N THR A 208 14.67 3.01 2.22
CA THR A 208 15.29 3.80 1.14
C THR A 208 15.63 5.22 1.62
N ALA A 209 16.54 5.88 0.88
CA ALA A 209 17.31 7.02 1.37
C ALA A 209 16.53 8.29 1.76
N ASP A 210 15.38 8.53 1.17
CA ASP A 210 14.53 9.70 1.41
C ASP A 210 13.66 9.57 2.67
N ARG A 211 13.72 8.41 3.36
CA ARG A 211 12.87 8.09 4.51
C ARG A 211 13.65 8.06 5.83
N THR A 212 12.96 8.36 6.93
CA THR A 212 13.49 8.33 8.31
C THR A 212 13.05 7.06 9.02
N PRO A 213 13.97 6.11 9.30
CA PRO A 213 13.63 4.90 10.04
C PRO A 213 12.97 5.19 11.40
N GLU A 214 13.33 6.29 12.04
CA GLU A 214 12.78 6.75 13.31
C GLU A 214 11.26 7.01 13.23
N SER A 215 10.75 7.36 12.04
CA SER A 215 9.31 7.54 11.80
C SER A 215 8.56 6.24 11.51
N LEU A 216 9.27 5.15 11.19
CA LEU A 216 8.69 3.89 10.74
C LEU A 216 8.80 2.77 11.78
N LEU A 217 9.94 2.66 12.45
CA LEU A 217 10.21 1.62 13.44
C LEU A 217 9.23 1.59 14.64
N PRO A 218 8.67 2.72 15.12
CA PRO A 218 7.68 2.67 16.19
C PRO A 218 6.48 1.76 15.91
N PHE A 219 6.05 1.64 14.64
CA PHE A 219 4.94 0.77 14.24
C PHE A 219 5.27 -0.73 14.36
N LEU A 220 6.55 -1.09 14.40
CA LEU A 220 7.01 -2.47 14.50
C LEU A 220 7.40 -2.88 15.92
N LYS A 221 7.40 -1.94 16.88
CA LYS A 221 7.87 -2.20 18.26
C LYS A 221 7.10 -3.34 18.93
N ASP A 222 5.78 -3.37 18.77
CA ASP A 222 4.90 -4.35 19.41
C ASP A 222 4.80 -5.68 18.63
N CYS A 223 5.66 -5.89 17.63
CA CYS A 223 5.72 -7.14 16.88
C CYS A 223 6.55 -8.22 17.58
N ASN A 224 7.23 -7.89 18.69
CA ASN A 224 8.01 -8.81 19.53
C ASN A 224 9.02 -9.65 18.73
N PHE A 225 9.86 -8.99 17.93
CA PHE A 225 11.00 -9.65 17.30
C PHE A 225 12.09 -9.90 18.34
N ASP A 226 12.82 -11.01 18.21
CA ASP A 226 13.96 -11.33 19.08
C ASP A 226 15.25 -10.69 18.54
N VAL A 227 15.36 -10.51 17.22
CA VAL A 227 16.50 -9.89 16.52
C VAL A 227 16.00 -8.97 15.41
N ALA A 228 16.63 -7.81 15.19
CA ALA A 228 16.25 -6.86 14.14
C ALA A 228 17.43 -6.48 13.22
N LEU A 229 17.60 -7.16 12.09
CA LEU A 229 18.66 -6.92 11.13
C LEU A 229 18.31 -5.76 10.18
N PHE A 230 19.22 -4.78 10.04
CA PHE A 230 19.07 -3.64 9.14
C PHE A 230 19.95 -3.79 7.90
N CYS A 231 19.36 -3.70 6.70
CA CYS A 231 20.06 -3.99 5.45
C CYS A 231 20.19 -2.77 4.50
N PRO A 232 21.37 -2.57 3.87
CA PRO A 232 21.56 -1.55 2.84
C PRO A 232 20.89 -1.94 1.51
N THR A 233 20.69 -0.96 0.62
CA THR A 233 20.10 -1.11 -0.73
C THR A 233 21.01 -1.87 -1.70
N ARG A 234 21.40 -3.11 -1.41
CA ARG A 234 22.12 -3.94 -2.39
C ARG A 234 21.15 -4.86 -3.11
N VAL A 235 20.37 -4.28 -4.00
CA VAL A 235 19.82 -5.02 -5.15
C VAL A 235 20.87 -4.88 -6.25
N ARG A 236 21.26 -5.97 -6.91
CA ARG A 236 22.23 -6.00 -8.03
C ARG A 236 22.07 -4.80 -8.97
N PRO A 237 23.12 -4.31 -9.67
CA PRO A 237 23.05 -3.08 -10.46
C PRO A 237 21.79 -3.07 -11.33
N VAL A 238 20.83 -2.24 -10.93
CA VAL A 238 19.52 -2.15 -11.57
C VAL A 238 19.78 -1.47 -12.92
N LEU A 239 19.78 -2.24 -14.00
CA LEU A 239 19.93 -1.75 -15.37
C LEU A 239 18.70 -0.95 -15.85
N ASP A 240 17.60 -0.98 -15.09
CA ASP A 240 16.34 -0.31 -15.42
C ASP A 240 16.07 0.90 -14.51
N MET A 241 16.29 2.10 -15.06
CA MET A 241 16.09 3.39 -14.38
C MET A 241 14.61 3.75 -14.09
N ARG A 242 13.65 2.83 -14.32
CA ARG A 242 12.21 3.06 -14.09
C ARG A 242 11.64 2.39 -12.84
N SER A 243 12.45 1.65 -12.10
CA SER A 243 12.02 0.97 -10.88
C SER A 243 12.07 1.92 -9.67
N ASP A 244 11.07 1.85 -8.78
CA ASP A 244 11.07 2.53 -7.47
C ASP A 244 12.26 2.11 -6.58
N GLN A 245 12.99 1.05 -6.96
CA GLN A 245 14.22 0.59 -6.31
C GLN A 245 15.49 1.31 -6.80
N ALA A 246 15.42 2.10 -7.89
CA ALA A 246 16.57 2.80 -8.44
C ALA A 246 16.81 4.11 -7.70
N ASN A 247 17.68 4.09 -6.68
CA ASN A 247 18.11 5.30 -5.99
C ASN A 247 19.35 5.89 -6.66
N LEU A 248 19.14 6.75 -7.67
CA LEU A 248 20.21 7.41 -8.44
C LEU A 248 20.82 8.62 -7.71
N ASN A 249 20.32 8.98 -6.52
CA ASN A 249 20.68 10.21 -5.83
C ASN A 249 21.75 10.04 -4.74
N HIS A 250 22.11 8.81 -4.38
CA HIS A 250 23.01 8.54 -3.26
C HIS A 250 24.02 7.45 -3.59
N SER A 251 25.30 7.74 -3.35
CA SER A 251 26.40 6.81 -3.58
C SER A 251 26.37 5.62 -2.61
N GLU A 252 27.03 4.51 -2.98
CA GLU A 252 27.13 3.32 -2.11
C GLU A 252 27.77 3.64 -0.75
N GLN A 253 28.75 4.54 -0.73
CA GLN A 253 29.41 4.99 0.51
C GLN A 253 28.46 5.76 1.42
N GLU A 254 27.64 6.67 0.87
CA GLU A 254 26.64 7.41 1.63
C GLU A 254 25.58 6.49 2.26
N GLN A 255 25.17 5.43 1.54
CA GLN A 255 24.19 4.48 2.05
C GLN A 255 24.75 3.61 3.18
N ARG A 256 26.02 3.15 3.07
CA ARG A 256 26.68 2.40 4.16
C ARG A 256 26.89 3.26 5.40
N GLN A 257 27.40 4.47 5.22
CA GLN A 257 27.60 5.42 6.32
C GLN A 257 26.29 5.75 7.04
N ARG A 258 25.15 5.81 6.33
CA ARG A 258 23.84 5.98 6.96
C ARG A 258 23.41 4.78 7.77
N VAL A 259 23.67 3.55 7.32
CA VAL A 259 23.35 2.38 8.14
C VAL A 259 24.14 2.43 9.45
N GLU A 260 25.42 2.78 9.37
CA GLU A 260 26.31 2.87 10.53
C GLU A 260 25.98 4.06 11.45
N HIS A 261 25.70 5.25 10.89
CA HIS A 261 25.46 6.47 11.65
C HIS A 261 24.03 6.56 12.21
N LYS A 262 23.02 6.15 11.44
CA LYS A 262 21.61 6.33 11.80
C LYS A 262 21.11 5.21 12.72
N TYR A 263 21.54 3.97 12.47
CA TYR A 263 21.22 2.83 13.35
C TYR A 263 22.28 2.55 14.40
N GLY A 264 23.51 3.08 14.27
CA GLY A 264 24.50 3.06 15.35
C GLY A 264 24.16 4.00 16.52
N CYS A 265 23.43 5.09 16.25
CA CYS A 265 22.91 6.00 17.29
C CYS A 265 21.62 5.50 17.98
N MET A 266 20.90 4.53 17.40
CA MET A 266 19.82 3.83 18.09
C MET A 266 20.44 2.81 19.04
N GLU A 267 21.05 3.29 20.13
CA GLU A 267 21.57 2.42 21.18
C GLU A 267 20.45 1.54 21.72
N ALA A 268 20.86 0.34 22.14
CA ALA A 268 19.99 -0.75 22.54
C ALA A 268 19.10 -0.46 23.77
N ALA A 269 19.05 0.78 24.28
CA ALA A 269 18.16 1.21 25.35
C ALA A 269 16.70 1.40 24.86
N ASP A 270 16.47 1.81 23.61
CA ASP A 270 15.11 2.11 23.14
C ASP A 270 14.30 0.87 22.69
N TRP A 271 14.97 -0.28 22.57
CA TRP A 271 14.38 -1.54 22.09
C TRP A 271 14.36 -2.65 23.16
N ARG A 272 15.05 -2.48 24.30
CA ARG A 272 15.15 -3.51 25.35
C ARG A 272 14.03 -3.37 26.38
N GLY A 273 12.93 -4.11 26.15
CA GLY A 273 12.34 -4.85 27.26
C GLY A 273 13.25 -6.04 27.54
N ASP A 274 14.10 -5.92 28.58
CA ASP A 274 14.95 -6.95 29.18
C ASP A 274 15.15 -8.26 28.39
N THR A 275 16.19 -8.32 27.54
CA THR A 275 17.26 -9.35 27.55
C THR A 275 18.22 -9.19 26.35
N CYS A 276 19.51 -9.17 26.71
CA CYS A 276 20.79 -9.20 25.97
C CYS A 276 20.84 -9.46 24.43
N GLY A 277 21.60 -8.62 23.70
CA GLY A 277 22.23 -8.98 22.41
C GLY A 277 22.56 -7.80 21.48
N THR A 278 23.83 -7.44 21.37
CA THR A 278 24.40 -6.35 20.54
C THR A 278 24.59 -6.75 19.07
N PHE A 279 24.42 -5.80 18.14
CA PHE A 279 24.77 -5.94 16.72
C PHE A 279 26.29 -5.90 16.49
N ARG A 280 26.84 -6.90 15.78
CA ARG A 280 28.16 -6.80 15.11
C ARG A 280 27.95 -6.49 13.64
N LEU A 281 28.52 -5.38 13.18
CA LEU A 281 28.74 -5.10 11.76
C LEU A 281 29.76 -6.11 11.23
N HIS A 282 29.32 -7.05 10.38
CA HIS A 282 30.25 -7.80 9.54
C HIS A 282 30.48 -7.00 8.26
N ASN A 283 31.60 -6.28 8.23
CA ASN A 283 32.19 -5.80 6.99
C ASN A 283 32.76 -7.01 6.26
N SER A 284 32.08 -7.46 5.21
CA SER A 284 32.69 -8.35 4.22
C SER A 284 33.58 -7.50 3.29
N SER A 285 34.83 -7.35 3.67
CA SER A 285 35.96 -7.08 2.78
C SER A 285 37.11 -7.94 3.31
N ASP A 286 37.42 -8.99 2.54
CA ASP A 286 38.49 -10.00 2.69
C ASP A 286 38.36 -11.04 3.81
#